data_AF-A0AA37P9G5-F1
#
_entry.id   AF-A0AA37P9G5-F1
#
_cell.length_a   1.000
_cell.length_b   1.000
_cell.length_c   1.000
_cell.angle_alpha   90.00
_cell.angle_beta   90.00
_cell.angle_gamma   90.00
#
_symmetry.space_group_name_H-M   'P 1'
#
loop_
_entity.id
_entity.type
_entity.pdbx_description
1 polymer ?
#
loop_
_entity_poly.entity_id
_entity_poly.type
_entity_poly.pdbx_seq_one_letter_code
_entity_poly.pdbx_strand_id
1 'polypeptide(L)'
;MFTPLEERTRICNIEADYTPHDAIDSQKQEKGVSAFCGFLRGKGGYLEPRGMSQRVEFQDEKGVRHHYKVEWAAGCQTDVKSQSIRRPLRPISASPICDDLMRDNYLKCNNGGVGGKVQVGCLVYTYNGGIRAGKYYEW
;
A
#
# COMPACT_ATOMS: atom_id res chain seq x y z
N MET A 1 -12.01 8.37 20.31
CA MET A 1 -12.55 7.06 19.91
C MET A 1 -11.41 6.26 19.31
N PHE A 2 -11.15 5.05 19.81
CA PHE A 2 -10.06 4.23 19.28
C PHE A 2 -10.36 3.78 17.84
N THR A 3 -9.31 3.71 17.02
CA THR A 3 -9.36 3.14 15.69
C THR A 3 -9.53 1.62 15.79
N PRO A 4 -10.59 1.04 15.21
CA PRO A 4 -10.79 -0.41 15.22
C PRO A 4 -9.67 -1.14 14.47
N LEU A 5 -9.30 -2.32 14.97
CA LEU A 5 -8.37 -3.22 14.30
C LEU A 5 -9.10 -4.05 13.23
N GLU A 6 -9.45 -3.40 12.12
CA GLU A 6 -10.17 -3.99 10.99
C GLU A 6 -9.74 -3.35 9.66
N GLU A 7 -10.04 -4.00 8.54
CA GLU A 7 -9.89 -3.40 7.20
C GLU A 7 -11.04 -2.41 6.95
N ARG A 8 -10.68 -1.16 6.64
CA ARG A 8 -11.64 -0.11 6.26
C ARG A 8 -11.95 -0.15 4.77
N THR A 9 -12.98 0.59 4.37
CA THR A 9 -13.29 0.82 2.96
C THR A 9 -12.07 1.35 2.20
N ARG A 10 -11.78 0.71 1.07
CA ARG A 10 -10.71 1.09 0.16
C ARG A 10 -11.07 2.35 -0.61
N ILE A 11 -10.09 3.23 -0.76
CA ILE A 11 -10.20 4.49 -1.50
C ILE A 11 -9.40 4.34 -2.78
N CYS A 12 -10.07 4.40 -3.92
CA CYS A 12 -9.46 4.23 -5.23
C CYS A 12 -9.08 5.57 -5.84
N ASN A 13 -7.94 5.58 -6.54
CA ASN A 13 -7.48 6.76 -7.28
C ASN A 13 -8.36 7.01 -8.51
N ILE A 14 -8.39 8.26 -8.97
CA ILE A 14 -9.01 8.65 -10.23
C ILE A 14 -7.95 8.49 -11.33
N GLU A 15 -8.19 7.59 -12.30
CA GLU A 15 -7.24 7.28 -13.39
C GLU A 15 -6.80 8.52 -14.19
N ALA A 16 -7.70 9.49 -14.37
CA ALA A 16 -7.42 10.74 -15.09
C ALA A 16 -6.25 11.55 -14.48
N ASP A 17 -6.02 11.47 -13.16
CA ASP A 17 -4.93 12.21 -12.51
C ASP A 17 -3.55 11.62 -12.84
N TYR A 18 -3.54 10.35 -13.24
CA TYR A 18 -2.36 9.57 -13.61
C TYR A 18 -2.11 9.59 -15.13
N THR A 19 -3.04 10.15 -15.91
CA THR A 19 -2.93 10.23 -17.37
C THR A 19 -1.89 11.27 -17.83
N PRO A 20 -1.23 11.04 -18.98
CA PRO A 20 -1.09 9.76 -19.66
C PRO A 20 -0.18 8.79 -18.91
N HIS A 21 -0.54 7.51 -18.90
CA HIS A 21 0.33 6.41 -18.49
C HIS A 21 0.15 5.22 -19.43
N ASP A 22 1.20 4.41 -19.57
CA ASP A 22 1.10 3.13 -20.28
C ASP A 22 0.27 2.12 -19.46
N ALA A 23 -0.17 1.05 -20.12
CA ALA A 23 -0.93 -0.01 -19.47
C ALA A 23 -0.12 -0.65 -18.33
N ILE A 24 -0.73 -0.71 -17.14
CA ILE A 24 -0.08 -1.21 -15.93
C ILE A 24 -0.18 -2.73 -15.91
N ASP A 25 0.97 -3.39 -16.01
CA ASP A 25 1.07 -4.84 -16.10
C ASP A 25 0.76 -5.52 -14.76
N SER A 26 -0.28 -6.36 -14.77
CA SER A 26 -0.76 -7.08 -13.59
C SER A 26 0.31 -7.98 -12.96
N GLN A 27 1.16 -8.62 -13.77
CA GLN A 27 2.19 -9.53 -13.30
C GLN A 27 3.38 -8.76 -12.72
N LYS A 28 3.75 -7.62 -13.32
CA LYS A 28 4.78 -6.74 -12.74
C LYS A 28 4.28 -6.13 -11.42
N GLN A 29 3.00 -5.78 -11.32
CA GLN A 29 2.39 -5.32 -10.07
C GLN A 29 2.48 -6.40 -8.98
N GLU A 30 2.08 -7.64 -9.28
CA GLU A 30 2.15 -8.76 -8.32
C GLU A 30 3.59 -9.05 -7.85
N LYS A 31 4.56 -9.04 -8.77
CA LYS A 31 5.99 -9.18 -8.41
C LYS A 31 6.47 -8.01 -7.53
N GLY A 32 6.03 -6.79 -7.82
CA GLY A 32 6.32 -5.60 -7.03
C GLY A 32 5.77 -5.70 -5.60
N VAL A 33 4.54 -6.21 -5.45
CA VAL A 33 3.94 -6.52 -4.14
C VAL A 33 4.82 -7.49 -3.35
N SER A 34 5.18 -8.63 -3.95
CA SER A 34 5.99 -9.64 -3.26
C SER A 34 7.38 -9.09 -2.87
N ALA A 35 8.01 -8.32 -3.75
CA ALA A 35 9.30 -7.68 -3.46
C ALA A 35 9.20 -6.68 -2.29
N PHE A 36 8.20 -5.80 -2.30
CA PHE A 36 7.99 -4.80 -1.25
C PHE A 36 7.62 -5.46 0.09
N CYS A 37 6.60 -6.32 0.13
CA CYS A 37 6.17 -7.02 1.34
C CYS A 37 7.23 -8.01 1.85
N GLY A 38 8.09 -8.52 0.97
CA GLY A 38 9.28 -9.31 1.30
C GLY A 38 10.38 -8.47 1.95
N PHE A 39 10.72 -7.32 1.38
CA PHE A 39 11.71 -6.38 1.91
C PHE A 39 11.40 -5.94 3.35
N LEU A 40 10.12 -5.74 3.66
CA LEU A 40 9.65 -5.36 4.99
C LEU A 40 9.98 -6.41 6.08
N ARG A 41 10.22 -7.67 5.73
CA ARG A 41 10.71 -8.69 6.69
C ARG A 41 12.08 -8.33 7.27
N GLY A 42 12.97 -7.78 6.44
CA GLY A 42 14.32 -7.40 6.84
C GLY A 42 14.39 -6.08 7.63
N LYS A 43 13.31 -5.30 7.65
CA LYS A 43 13.22 -3.97 8.30
C LYS A 43 12.56 -4.00 9.68
N GLY A 44 12.36 -5.18 10.27
CA GLY A 44 11.78 -5.33 11.60
C GLY A 44 10.27 -5.59 11.61
N GLY A 45 9.55 -5.45 10.49
CA GLY A 45 8.19 -5.97 10.29
C GLY A 45 7.06 -5.32 11.10
N TYR A 46 7.35 -4.31 11.92
CA TYR A 46 6.40 -3.53 12.70
C TYR A 46 6.55 -2.04 12.39
N LEU A 47 5.46 -1.29 12.51
CA LEU A 47 5.46 0.17 12.48
C LEU A 47 4.83 0.72 13.75
N GLU A 48 5.40 1.79 14.26
CA GLU A 48 4.97 2.49 15.49
C GLU A 48 4.25 3.80 15.13
N PRO A 49 3.47 4.39 16.06
CA PRO A 49 2.97 5.74 15.91
C PRO A 49 4.10 6.72 15.56
N ARG A 50 3.90 7.52 14.51
CA ARG A 50 4.91 8.47 13.96
C ARG A 50 6.20 7.80 13.43
N GLY A 51 6.20 6.49 13.29
CA GLY A 51 7.29 5.76 12.63
C GLY A 51 7.44 6.17 11.17
N MET A 52 8.67 6.08 10.65
CA MET A 52 8.95 6.41 9.25
C MET A 52 8.19 5.47 8.30
N SER A 53 7.44 6.07 7.36
CA SER A 53 6.78 5.34 6.27
C SER A 53 7.78 4.45 5.53
N GLN A 54 7.41 3.21 5.25
CA GLN A 54 8.17 2.34 4.37
C GLN A 54 7.65 2.52 2.95
N ARG A 55 8.52 2.85 2.00
CA ARG A 55 8.12 3.08 0.62
C ARG A 55 9.16 2.57 -0.36
N VAL A 56 8.70 2.12 -1.53
CA VAL A 56 9.54 1.76 -2.67
C VAL A 56 8.90 2.31 -3.94
N GLU A 57 9.72 2.94 -4.78
CA GLU A 57 9.39 3.26 -6.17
C GLU A 57 10.30 2.46 -7.09
N PHE A 58 9.74 1.88 -8.15
CA PHE A 58 10.54 1.31 -9.24
C PHE A 58 9.88 1.59 -10.59
N GLN A 59 10.70 1.57 -11.63
CA GLN A 59 10.24 1.63 -13.02
C GLN A 59 10.43 0.26 -13.66
N ASP A 60 9.41 -0.24 -14.36
CA ASP A 60 9.49 -1.50 -15.09
C ASP A 60 10.14 -1.32 -16.48
N GLU A 61 10.35 -2.43 -17.19
CA GLU A 61 10.96 -2.46 -18.53
C GLU A 61 10.14 -1.70 -19.59
N LYS A 62 8.84 -1.47 -19.33
CA LYS A 62 7.94 -0.71 -20.22
C LYS A 62 7.92 0.78 -19.84
N GLY A 63 8.68 1.21 -18.84
CA GLY A 63 8.72 2.58 -18.38
C GLY A 63 7.63 2.96 -17.37
N VAL A 64 6.76 2.02 -16.99
CA VAL A 64 5.70 2.23 -16.00
C VAL A 64 6.33 2.32 -14.61
N ARG A 65 6.00 3.38 -13.87
CA ARG A 65 6.44 3.54 -12.48
C ARG A 65 5.39 3.00 -11.52
N HIS A 66 5.88 2.27 -10.53
CA HIS A 66 5.09 1.70 -9.47
C HIS A 66 5.58 2.21 -8.14
N HIS A 67 4.63 2.52 -7.26
CA HIS A 67 4.88 2.98 -5.92
C HIS A 67 4.09 2.13 -4.92
N TYR A 68 4.79 1.69 -3.88
CA TYR A 68 4.25 0.96 -2.74
C TYR A 68 4.63 1.69 -1.46
N LYS A 69 3.66 1.91 -0.57
CA LYS A 69 3.90 2.53 0.73
C LYS A 69 3.07 1.91 1.82
N VAL A 70 3.69 1.75 2.99
CA VAL A 70 2.98 1.54 4.25
C VAL A 70 3.36 2.64 5.22
N GLU A 71 2.36 3.22 5.86
CA GLU A 71 2.55 4.24 6.89
C GLU A 71 1.58 4.09 8.05
N TRP A 72 1.86 4.84 9.10
CA TRP A 72 0.95 5.00 10.22
C TRP A 72 -0.08 6.08 9.88
N ALA A 73 -1.37 5.75 9.97
CA ALA A 73 -2.46 6.67 9.67
C ALA A 73 -2.38 7.93 10.55
N ALA A 74 -2.47 9.10 9.92
CA ALA A 74 -2.50 10.38 10.63
C ALA A 74 -3.67 10.42 11.62
N GLY A 75 -3.39 10.86 12.86
CA GLY A 75 -4.41 10.95 13.90
C GLY A 75 -4.94 9.60 14.41
N CYS A 76 -4.30 8.47 14.09
CA CYS A 76 -4.77 7.17 14.58
C CYS A 76 -4.72 7.11 16.12
N GLN A 77 -5.87 6.83 16.74
CA GLN A 77 -5.95 6.61 18.19
C GLN A 77 -5.89 5.12 18.47
N THR A 78 -4.88 4.66 19.20
CA THR A 78 -4.72 3.26 19.58
C THR A 78 -3.98 3.13 20.90
N ASP A 79 -4.16 2.00 21.56
CA ASP A 79 -3.43 1.57 22.76
C ASP A 79 -2.24 0.66 22.43
N VAL A 80 -2.13 0.16 21.18
CA VAL A 80 -0.98 -0.65 20.77
C VAL A 80 0.24 0.22 20.50
N LYS A 81 1.41 -0.24 20.95
CA LYS A 81 2.70 0.44 20.71
C LYS A 81 3.17 0.32 19.26
N SER A 82 2.76 -0.75 18.58
CA SER A 82 3.12 -1.01 17.19
C SER A 82 2.14 -1.98 16.55
N GLN A 83 2.09 -1.97 15.21
CA GLN A 83 1.28 -2.89 14.41
C GLN A 83 2.17 -3.63 13.41
N SER A 84 1.89 -4.92 13.19
CA SER A 84 2.65 -5.70 12.21
C SER A 84 2.32 -5.24 10.80
N ILE A 85 3.34 -4.86 10.04
CA ILE A 85 3.19 -4.41 8.65
C ILE A 85 2.73 -5.58 7.76
N ARG A 86 3.22 -6.79 8.02
CA ARG A 86 2.89 -7.95 7.16
C ARG A 86 1.55 -8.59 7.51
N ARG A 87 1.11 -8.48 8.76
CA ARG A 87 -0.08 -9.17 9.28
C ARG A 87 -0.84 -8.23 10.23
N PRO A 88 -1.53 -7.21 9.68
CA PRO A 88 -2.03 -6.10 10.46
C PRO A 88 -3.11 -6.47 11.48
N LEU A 89 -3.97 -7.47 11.20
CA LEU A 89 -5.17 -7.71 11.99
C LEU A 89 -5.02 -8.55 13.25
N ARG A 90 -3.91 -9.29 13.43
CA ARG A 90 -3.75 -10.32 14.48
C ARG A 90 -4.91 -11.37 14.49
N PRO A 91 -4.68 -12.60 14.99
CA PRO A 91 -3.39 -13.24 15.21
C PRO A 91 -2.60 -13.39 13.90
N ILE A 92 -1.39 -13.93 13.95
CA ILE A 92 -0.53 -14.11 12.77
C ILE A 92 -1.23 -14.91 11.66
N SER A 93 -2.18 -15.79 11.97
CA SER A 93 -2.96 -16.52 10.97
C SER A 93 -4.02 -15.67 10.24
N ALA A 94 -4.29 -14.44 10.68
CA ALA A 94 -5.33 -13.60 10.10
C ALA A 94 -4.96 -13.06 8.70
N SER A 95 -5.97 -13.05 7.84
CA SER A 95 -6.03 -12.38 6.55
C SER A 95 -6.81 -11.06 6.72
N PRO A 96 -6.54 -10.02 5.90
CA PRO A 96 -5.52 -9.96 4.84
C PRO A 96 -4.11 -9.67 5.35
N ILE A 97 -3.11 -10.16 4.60
CA ILE A 97 -1.69 -9.84 4.79
C ILE A 97 -1.27 -8.66 3.88
N CYS A 98 -0.04 -8.15 4.05
CA CYS A 98 0.52 -7.08 3.20
C CYS A 98 0.36 -7.38 1.71
N ASP A 99 0.65 -8.61 1.30
CA ASP A 99 0.55 -9.06 -0.09
C ASP A 99 -0.89 -8.92 -0.61
N ASP A 100 -1.88 -9.40 0.16
CA ASP A 100 -3.31 -9.29 -0.19
C ASP A 100 -3.73 -7.83 -0.30
N LEU A 101 -3.39 -6.99 0.70
CA LEU A 101 -3.81 -5.59 0.76
C LEU A 101 -3.28 -4.76 -0.42
N MET A 102 -2.01 -4.94 -0.76
CA MET A 102 -1.38 -4.24 -1.87
C MET A 102 -1.86 -4.74 -3.22
N ARG A 103 -2.10 -6.05 -3.35
CA ARG A 103 -2.65 -6.63 -4.57
C ARG A 103 -4.11 -6.22 -4.77
N ASP A 104 -4.89 -6.17 -3.71
CA ASP A 104 -6.28 -5.75 -3.72
C ASP A 104 -6.45 -4.27 -4.10
N ASN A 105 -5.51 -3.40 -3.71
CA ASN A 105 -5.52 -2.02 -4.16
C ASN A 105 -5.43 -1.89 -5.69
N TYR A 106 -4.76 -2.84 -6.36
CA TYR A 106 -4.75 -2.92 -7.82
C TYR A 106 -6.02 -3.59 -8.38
N LEU A 107 -6.37 -4.79 -7.88
CA LEU A 107 -7.44 -5.60 -8.46
C LEU A 107 -8.85 -5.03 -8.20
N LYS A 108 -9.11 -4.56 -6.98
CA LYS A 108 -10.46 -4.16 -6.55
C LYS A 108 -10.82 -2.73 -6.94
N CYS A 109 -9.83 -1.89 -7.28
CA CYS A 109 -10.10 -0.53 -7.73
C CYS A 109 -10.50 -0.44 -9.21
N ASN A 110 -10.05 -1.38 -10.05
CA ASN A 110 -10.42 -1.47 -11.47
C ASN A 110 -10.40 -0.11 -12.21
N ASN A 111 -9.32 0.67 -12.02
CA ASN A 111 -9.15 2.04 -12.49
C ASN A 111 -7.92 2.17 -13.41
N GLY A 112 -7.87 1.36 -14.48
CA GLY A 112 -6.69 1.30 -15.37
C GLY A 112 -5.41 0.76 -14.71
N GLY A 113 -5.52 0.29 -13.46
CA GLY A 113 -4.42 -0.23 -12.65
C GLY A 113 -3.69 0.81 -11.81
N VAL A 114 -4.16 2.07 -11.76
CA VAL A 114 -3.49 3.14 -10.99
C VAL A 114 -3.61 2.97 -9.48
N GLY A 115 -4.51 2.10 -9.02
CA GLY A 115 -4.53 1.61 -7.66
C GLY A 115 -5.28 2.51 -6.68
N GLY A 116 -4.81 2.54 -5.43
CA GLY A 116 -5.47 3.23 -4.34
C GLY A 116 -4.87 2.88 -2.99
N LYS A 117 -5.64 3.13 -1.93
CA LYS A 117 -5.23 2.88 -0.55
C LYS A 117 -6.30 2.21 0.29
N VAL A 118 -5.85 1.46 1.29
CA VAL A 118 -6.70 0.84 2.30
C VAL A 118 -6.06 1.00 3.67
N GLN A 119 -6.88 1.34 4.67
CA GLN A 119 -6.44 1.41 6.06
C GLN A 119 -6.85 0.12 6.78
N VAL A 120 -5.92 -0.47 7.52
CA VAL A 120 -6.14 -1.64 8.37
C VAL A 120 -5.60 -1.33 9.75
N GLY A 121 -6.48 -1.22 10.75
CA GLY A 121 -6.08 -0.66 12.05
C GLY A 121 -5.47 0.73 11.87
N CYS A 122 -4.23 0.91 12.36
CA CYS A 122 -3.48 2.15 12.18
C CYS A 122 -2.53 2.17 10.98
N LEU A 123 -2.51 1.13 10.14
CA LEU A 123 -1.64 1.09 8.97
C LEU A 123 -2.41 1.42 7.70
N VAL A 124 -1.86 2.30 6.88
CA VAL A 124 -2.37 2.59 5.53
C VAL A 124 -1.44 1.93 4.53
N TYR A 125 -2.02 1.13 3.62
CA TYR A 125 -1.34 0.46 2.53
C TYR A 125 -1.75 1.17 1.24
N THR A 126 -0.78 1.75 0.55
CA THR A 126 -0.98 2.50 -0.70
C THR A 126 -0.23 1.81 -1.84
N TYR A 127 -0.93 1.57 -2.95
CA TYR A 127 -0.32 1.21 -4.22
C TYR A 127 -0.75 2.20 -5.29
N ASN A 128 0.23 2.81 -5.96
CA ASN A 128 0.01 3.75 -7.05
C ASN A 128 0.82 3.27 -8.28
N GLY A 129 0.15 3.03 -9.40
CA GLY A 129 0.78 2.69 -10.68
C GLY A 129 0.65 3.81 -11.71
N GLY A 130 1.48 3.83 -12.74
CA GLY A 130 1.41 4.86 -13.80
C GLY A 130 1.88 6.24 -13.34
N ILE A 131 2.74 6.29 -12.32
CA ILE A 131 3.28 7.54 -11.78
C ILE A 131 4.24 8.19 -12.78
N ARG A 132 4.22 9.52 -12.84
CA ARG A 132 5.15 10.32 -13.64
C ARG A 132 6.11 11.10 -12.76
N ALA A 133 7.38 11.15 -13.18
CA ALA A 133 8.36 12.03 -12.56
C ALA A 133 7.87 13.49 -12.56
N GLY A 134 8.04 14.18 -11.44
CA GLY A 134 7.71 15.61 -11.31
C GLY A 134 6.22 15.91 -11.07
N LYS A 135 5.33 14.91 -11.07
CA LYS A 135 3.95 15.06 -10.58
C LYS A 135 3.88 14.69 -9.09
N TYR A 136 3.09 15.45 -8.33
CA TYR A 136 2.75 15.11 -6.96
C TYR A 136 1.57 14.14 -6.97
N TYR A 137 1.69 13.06 -6.20
CA TYR A 137 0.62 12.09 -5.97
C TYR A 137 0.40 12.04 -4.46
N GLU A 138 -0.85 11.88 -4.02
CA GLU A 138 -1.09 11.59 -2.61
C GLU A 138 -0.47 10.23 -2.25
N TRP A 139 0.38 10.25 -1.22
CA TRP A 139 1.04 9.08 -0.67
C TRP A 139 0.26 8.55 0.51
#